data_AF-A0A349Z351-F1
#
_entry.id   AF-A0A349Z351-F1
#
_cell.length_a   1.000
_cell.length_b   1.000
_cell.length_c   1.000
_cell.angle_alpha   90.00
_cell.angle_beta   90.00
_cell.angle_gamma   90.00
#
_symmetry.space_group_name_H-M   'P 1'
#
loop_
_entity.id
_entity.type
_entity.pdbx_description
1 polymer ?
#
loop_
_entity_poly.entity_id
_entity_poly.type
_entity_poly.pdbx_seq_one_letter_code
_entity_poly.pdbx_strand_id
1 'polypeptide(L)'
;MKQLILTLMLSTTPLVSQAALLYSNGPVVDGSGLSVLAPTANVLGFGAQTINANAVADDFSIAVGESWTITDLDFFGYQTSASAFTFESVNWSIVSGDVNTGTVIASDTSLVTNGGLQGYRVSSDTSATNRGIFLANADIDDLFLGAGDYWLRWSLTGSDSFSGPWVPVVSDARTGNAQQSIAGGLFDTLTDSGNQLTVELPFSVNGSATTNEVSSPSVLAIFGLGLLSLAGARRRRKAA
;
A
#
# COMPACT_ATOMS: atom_id res chain seq x y z
N MET A 1 -49.72 -13.06 32.89
CA MET A 1 -48.72 -13.50 31.89
C MET A 1 -47.57 -12.51 31.95
N LYS A 2 -46.41 -12.92 32.48
CA LYS A 2 -45.24 -12.03 32.65
C LYS A 2 -44.47 -11.96 31.34
N GLN A 3 -44.34 -10.77 30.75
CA GLN A 3 -43.52 -10.54 29.57
C GLN A 3 -42.04 -10.50 29.98
N LEU A 4 -41.25 -11.40 29.40
CA LEU A 4 -39.81 -11.47 29.57
C LEU A 4 -39.17 -10.58 28.49
N ILE A 5 -38.65 -9.43 28.89
CA ILE A 5 -37.86 -8.57 27.99
C ILE A 5 -36.42 -9.06 28.04
N LEU A 6 -35.94 -9.61 26.93
CA LEU A 6 -34.56 -10.06 26.77
C LEU A 6 -33.74 -8.90 26.20
N THR A 7 -33.01 -8.19 27.07
CA THR A 7 -32.04 -7.18 26.64
C THR A 7 -30.75 -7.90 26.23
N LEU A 8 -30.48 -7.94 24.92
CA LEU A 8 -29.23 -8.46 24.39
C LEU A 8 -28.13 -7.40 24.59
N MET A 9 -27.28 -7.57 25.60
CA MET A 9 -26.08 -6.75 25.73
C MET A 9 -25.01 -7.29 24.79
N LEU A 10 -24.69 -6.52 23.75
CA LEU A 10 -23.56 -6.78 22.87
C LEU A 10 -22.28 -6.32 23.58
N SER A 11 -21.54 -7.27 24.17
CA SER A 11 -20.20 -7.02 24.67
C SER A 11 -19.22 -6.96 23.50
N THR A 12 -18.76 -5.77 23.12
CA THR A 12 -17.66 -5.61 22.18
C THR A 12 -16.36 -5.82 22.94
N THR A 13 -15.83 -7.05 22.91
CA THR A 13 -14.44 -7.28 23.29
C THR A 13 -13.56 -6.58 22.26
N PRO A 14 -12.61 -5.72 22.65
CA PRO A 14 -11.64 -5.19 21.70
C PRO A 14 -10.82 -6.37 21.19
N LEU A 15 -10.96 -6.71 19.91
CA LEU A 15 -9.94 -7.47 19.22
C LEU A 15 -8.73 -6.55 19.12
N VAL A 16 -7.58 -7.00 19.63
CA VAL A 16 -6.31 -6.44 19.18
C VAL A 16 -6.22 -6.80 17.70
N SER A 17 -6.58 -5.86 16.84
CA SER A 17 -6.48 -6.03 15.39
C SER A 17 -5.00 -5.93 15.05
N GLN A 18 -4.40 -7.01 14.56
CA GLN A 18 -3.18 -6.89 13.78
C GLN A 18 -3.50 -6.02 12.55
N ALA A 19 -2.59 -5.15 12.14
CA ALA A 19 -2.73 -4.39 10.91
C ALA A 19 -2.96 -5.34 9.73
N ALA A 20 -4.04 -5.13 8.98
CA ALA A 20 -4.37 -5.91 7.81
C ALA A 20 -3.76 -5.25 6.56
N LEU A 21 -3.36 -6.06 5.58
CA LEU A 21 -2.93 -5.55 4.28
C LEU A 21 -4.10 -4.84 3.59
N LEU A 22 -3.97 -3.53 3.36
CA LEU A 22 -4.96 -2.71 2.67
C LEU A 22 -4.63 -2.58 1.18
N TYR A 23 -3.34 -2.44 0.87
CA TYR A 23 -2.85 -2.30 -0.50
C TYR A 23 -1.46 -2.91 -0.66
N SER A 24 -1.21 -3.50 -1.82
CA SER A 24 0.11 -3.94 -2.24
C SER A 24 0.30 -3.57 -3.71
N ASN A 25 1.37 -2.85 -4.03
CA ASN A 25 1.63 -2.46 -5.43
C ASN A 25 2.12 -3.63 -6.29
N GLY A 26 2.46 -4.77 -5.68
CA GLY A 26 2.78 -5.98 -6.41
C GLY A 26 3.78 -6.87 -5.70
N PRO A 27 3.99 -8.07 -6.25
CA PRO A 27 4.93 -9.02 -5.67
C PRO A 27 6.37 -8.53 -5.84
N VAL A 28 7.19 -8.74 -4.80
CA VAL A 28 8.62 -8.42 -4.82
C VAL A 28 9.43 -9.52 -5.49
N VAL A 29 8.96 -10.76 -5.36
CA VAL A 29 9.56 -11.98 -5.91
C VAL A 29 8.49 -12.86 -6.53
N ASP A 30 8.86 -13.73 -7.44
CA ASP A 30 7.97 -14.74 -8.00
C ASP A 30 7.85 -15.97 -7.06
N GLY A 31 7.12 -17.00 -7.51
CA GLY A 31 6.94 -18.24 -6.75
C GLY A 31 8.22 -19.04 -6.48
N SER A 32 9.34 -18.68 -7.12
CA SER A 32 10.67 -19.27 -6.86
C SER A 32 11.50 -18.48 -5.82
N GLY A 33 10.98 -17.34 -5.34
CA GLY A 33 11.70 -16.44 -4.44
C GLY A 33 12.70 -15.56 -5.19
N LEU A 34 12.54 -15.39 -6.51
CA LEU A 34 13.41 -14.55 -7.33
C LEU A 34 12.66 -13.35 -7.90
N SER A 35 13.32 -12.20 -7.92
CA SER A 35 12.95 -11.05 -8.73
C SER A 35 13.86 -11.04 -9.94
N VAL A 36 13.43 -11.65 -11.05
CA VAL A 36 14.26 -11.78 -12.25
C VAL A 36 14.11 -10.54 -13.14
N LEU A 37 15.19 -10.10 -13.80
CA LEU A 37 15.08 -9.04 -14.80
C LEU A 37 14.10 -9.45 -15.90
N ALA A 38 13.23 -8.53 -16.29
CA ALA A 38 12.39 -8.73 -17.46
C ALA A 38 13.27 -8.90 -18.72
N PRO A 39 12.76 -9.56 -19.79
CA PRO A 39 13.48 -9.62 -21.05
C PRO A 39 13.95 -8.25 -21.52
N THR A 40 15.20 -8.18 -21.98
CA THR A 40 15.90 -6.96 -22.45
C THR A 40 16.04 -5.82 -21.43
N ALA A 41 15.54 -5.97 -20.20
CA ALA A 41 15.76 -5.03 -19.11
C ALA A 41 17.22 -5.09 -18.62
N ASN A 42 17.73 -3.98 -18.09
CA ASN A 42 19.09 -3.92 -17.56
C ASN A 42 19.22 -3.22 -16.19
N VAL A 43 18.14 -2.66 -15.67
CA VAL A 43 18.13 -1.96 -14.38
C VAL A 43 17.76 -2.93 -13.26
N LEU A 44 18.74 -3.28 -12.43
CA LEU A 44 18.54 -4.21 -11.31
C LEU A 44 17.77 -3.60 -10.15
N GLY A 45 17.80 -2.28 -10.00
CA GLY A 45 17.02 -1.55 -9.02
C GLY A 45 17.27 -0.06 -9.13
N PHE A 46 16.35 0.72 -8.60
CA PHE A 46 16.41 2.18 -8.59
C PHE A 46 16.92 2.67 -7.24
N GLY A 47 17.78 3.69 -7.28
CA GLY A 47 18.37 4.26 -6.07
C GLY A 47 17.35 4.97 -5.20
N ALA A 48 17.30 4.60 -3.92
CA ALA A 48 16.47 5.26 -2.92
C ALA A 48 17.31 5.62 -1.69
N GLN A 49 18.59 5.96 -1.89
CA GLN A 49 19.53 6.21 -0.81
C GLN A 49 19.32 7.59 -0.19
N THR A 50 18.98 7.62 1.11
CA THR A 50 18.89 8.88 1.88
C THR A 50 20.19 9.69 1.80
N ILE A 51 21.36 9.04 1.95
CA ILE A 51 22.67 9.72 1.95
C ILE A 51 23.00 10.45 0.64
N ASN A 52 22.42 10.00 -0.49
CA ASN A 52 22.58 10.62 -1.79
C ASN A 52 21.41 11.56 -2.15
N ALA A 53 20.46 11.77 -1.23
CA ALA A 53 19.19 12.45 -1.48
C ALA A 53 18.43 11.85 -2.68
N ASN A 54 18.51 10.52 -2.86
CA ASN A 54 17.70 9.81 -3.84
C ASN A 54 16.43 9.31 -3.15
N ALA A 55 15.30 9.45 -3.83
CA ALA A 55 14.01 8.95 -3.38
C ALA A 55 13.24 8.37 -4.56
N VAL A 56 12.37 7.42 -4.28
CA VAL A 56 11.42 6.88 -5.27
C VAL A 56 10.00 7.19 -4.83
N ALA A 57 9.05 7.11 -5.76
CA ALA A 57 7.65 7.30 -5.47
C ALA A 57 6.79 6.41 -6.35
N ASP A 58 5.64 6.01 -5.82
CA ASP A 58 4.65 5.24 -6.56
C ASP A 58 3.25 5.48 -5.99
N ASP A 59 2.19 5.22 -6.76
CA ASP A 59 0.83 5.58 -6.38
C ASP A 59 -0.01 4.44 -5.80
N PHE A 60 -1.03 4.83 -5.02
CA PHE A 60 -2.10 3.95 -4.58
C PHE A 60 -3.40 4.75 -4.50
N SER A 61 -4.52 4.05 -4.65
CA SER A 61 -5.86 4.65 -4.63
C SER A 61 -6.73 4.02 -3.55
N ILE A 62 -7.48 4.85 -2.82
CA ILE A 62 -8.53 4.43 -1.90
C ILE A 62 -9.88 4.64 -2.60
N ALA A 63 -10.67 3.57 -2.70
CA ALA A 63 -11.93 3.58 -3.43
C ALA A 63 -12.97 4.53 -2.80
N VAL A 64 -13.85 5.07 -3.64
CA VAL A 64 -14.98 5.88 -3.17
C VAL A 64 -15.87 5.07 -2.22
N GLY A 65 -16.18 5.65 -1.06
CA GLY A 65 -16.95 4.99 0.00
C GLY A 65 -16.09 4.24 1.01
N GLU A 66 -14.77 4.19 0.79
CA GLU A 66 -13.81 3.59 1.71
C GLU A 66 -12.96 4.69 2.40
N SER A 67 -12.49 4.37 3.60
CA SER A 67 -11.47 5.14 4.31
C SER A 67 -10.56 4.20 5.06
N TRP A 68 -9.28 4.54 5.14
CA TRP A 68 -8.26 3.75 5.81
C TRP A 68 -7.72 4.48 7.03
N THR A 69 -7.46 3.73 8.09
CA THR A 69 -6.51 4.12 9.14
C THR A 69 -5.26 3.28 8.92
N ILE A 70 -4.21 3.91 8.38
CA ILE A 70 -2.93 3.28 8.09
C ILE A 70 -2.09 3.29 9.36
N THR A 71 -1.51 2.15 9.71
CA THR A 71 -0.66 1.98 10.90
C THR A 71 0.76 1.55 10.52
N ASP A 72 0.94 0.90 9.37
CA ASP A 72 2.25 0.43 8.95
C ASP A 72 2.44 0.59 7.44
N LEU A 73 3.67 0.93 7.06
CA LEU A 73 4.15 0.94 5.69
C LEU A 73 5.29 -0.06 5.51
N ASP A 74 5.19 -0.87 4.46
CA ASP A 74 6.19 -1.88 4.14
C ASP A 74 6.98 -1.47 2.91
N PHE A 75 8.30 -1.41 3.07
CA PHE A 75 9.24 -1.06 2.01
C PHE A 75 10.14 -2.24 1.69
N PHE A 76 10.50 -2.38 0.41
CA PHE A 76 11.34 -3.47 -0.06
C PHE A 76 12.59 -2.93 -0.74
N GLY A 77 13.74 -3.48 -0.38
CA GLY A 77 14.98 -3.08 -1.00
C GLY A 77 16.11 -4.06 -0.73
N TYR A 78 17.25 -3.80 -1.35
CA TYR A 78 18.49 -4.53 -1.09
C TYR A 78 19.69 -3.58 -1.02
N GLN A 79 20.76 -4.02 -0.35
CA GLN A 79 22.10 -3.49 -0.59
C GLN A 79 22.96 -4.59 -1.23
N THR A 80 23.68 -4.25 -2.29
CA THR A 80 24.50 -5.22 -3.03
C THR A 80 25.60 -5.75 -2.12
N SER A 81 25.74 -7.08 -2.08
CA SER A 81 26.64 -7.87 -1.24
C SER A 81 26.31 -7.90 0.26
N ALA A 82 25.21 -7.28 0.70
CA ALA A 82 24.73 -7.46 2.06
C ALA A 82 24.11 -8.86 2.21
N SER A 83 24.57 -9.62 3.22
CA SER A 83 24.05 -10.96 3.53
C SER A 83 22.96 -10.96 4.61
N ALA A 84 22.64 -9.79 5.16
CA ALA A 84 21.67 -9.60 6.23
C ALA A 84 20.94 -8.26 6.08
N PHE A 85 19.86 -8.09 6.84
CA PHE A 85 19.13 -6.83 6.93
C PHE A 85 20.04 -5.71 7.45
N THR A 86 20.00 -4.56 6.78
CA THR A 86 20.92 -3.43 6.99
C THR A 86 20.21 -2.08 7.01
N PHE A 87 18.88 -2.05 6.83
CA PHE A 87 18.13 -0.80 6.83
C PHE A 87 17.94 -0.28 8.26
N GLU A 88 18.02 1.03 8.44
CA GLU A 88 17.97 1.69 9.75
C GLU A 88 16.71 2.54 9.88
N SER A 89 16.40 3.31 8.83
CA SER A 89 15.22 4.17 8.77
C SER A 89 14.70 4.34 7.35
N VAL A 90 13.49 4.84 7.25
CA VAL A 90 12.86 5.30 6.01
C VAL A 90 12.42 6.75 6.18
N ASN A 91 12.73 7.60 5.20
CA ASN A 91 12.07 8.91 5.06
C ASN A 91 10.91 8.71 4.10
N TRP A 92 9.70 9.04 4.52
CA TRP A 92 8.52 8.82 3.70
C TRP A 92 7.60 10.05 3.71
N SER A 93 6.79 10.16 2.66
CA SER A 93 5.70 11.12 2.60
C SER A 93 4.55 10.58 1.76
N ILE A 94 3.32 10.83 2.20
CA ILE A 94 2.11 10.58 1.42
C ILE A 94 1.61 11.90 0.86
N VAL A 95 1.41 11.96 -0.46
CA VAL A 95 1.04 13.18 -1.18
C VAL A 95 -0.25 12.96 -1.94
N SER A 96 -1.19 13.89 -1.78
CA SER A 96 -2.42 13.91 -2.58
C SER A 96 -2.24 14.81 -3.81
N GLY A 97 -2.63 14.29 -4.97
CA GLY A 97 -2.45 14.96 -6.27
C GLY A 97 -1.11 14.65 -6.92
N ASP A 98 -0.50 15.63 -7.57
CA ASP A 98 0.76 15.44 -8.30
C ASP A 98 1.96 15.16 -7.38
N VAL A 99 2.87 14.29 -7.82
CA VAL A 99 4.04 13.86 -7.04
C VAL A 99 5.15 14.91 -6.92
N ASN A 100 5.07 16.06 -7.59
CA ASN A 100 6.00 17.17 -7.38
C ASN A 100 5.32 18.39 -6.76
N THR A 101 4.04 18.62 -7.08
CA THR A 101 3.32 19.86 -6.75
C THR A 101 2.08 19.64 -5.88
N GLY A 102 1.70 18.40 -5.60
CA GLY A 102 0.59 18.03 -4.73
C GLY A 102 0.82 18.36 -3.26
N THR A 103 -0.21 18.11 -2.46
CA THR A 103 -0.21 18.41 -1.03
C THR A 103 0.36 17.23 -0.25
N VAL A 104 1.44 17.45 0.51
CA VAL A 104 1.93 16.47 1.48
C VAL A 104 0.91 16.35 2.61
N ILE A 105 0.28 15.18 2.72
CA ILE A 105 -0.74 14.88 3.74
C ILE A 105 -0.08 14.42 5.04
N ALA A 106 0.98 13.63 4.92
CA ALA A 106 1.78 13.15 6.03
C ALA A 106 3.22 12.91 5.55
N SER A 107 4.17 13.05 6.46
CA SER A 107 5.58 12.73 6.21
C SER A 107 6.31 12.54 7.52
N ASP A 108 7.25 11.59 7.56
CA ASP A 108 8.12 11.41 8.71
C ASP A 108 9.42 10.67 8.33
N THR A 109 10.32 10.57 9.31
CA THR A 109 11.46 9.66 9.30
C THR A 109 11.22 8.58 10.37
N SER A 110 10.84 7.37 9.94
CA SER A 110 10.58 6.25 10.85
C SER A 110 11.78 5.31 10.92
N LEU A 111 12.11 4.83 12.13
CA LEU A 111 13.00 3.67 12.26
C LEU A 111 12.30 2.44 11.67
N VAL A 112 13.06 1.56 11.03
CA VAL A 112 12.50 0.35 10.43
C VAL A 112 12.89 -0.90 11.19
N THR A 113 11.97 -1.86 11.24
CA THR A 113 12.24 -3.21 11.75
C THR A 113 12.42 -4.20 10.60
N ASN A 114 13.11 -5.31 10.88
CA ASN A 114 13.41 -6.34 9.90
C ASN A 114 12.23 -7.31 9.73
N GLY A 115 11.51 -7.19 8.62
CA GLY A 115 10.44 -8.11 8.24
C GLY A 115 10.90 -9.37 7.52
N GLY A 116 12.23 -9.55 7.39
CA GLY A 116 12.84 -10.76 6.85
C GLY A 116 13.24 -10.68 5.37
N LEU A 117 14.02 -11.67 4.95
CA LEU A 117 14.44 -11.87 3.57
C LEU A 117 13.25 -12.35 2.74
N GLN A 118 12.91 -11.60 1.69
CA GLN A 118 11.82 -11.94 0.76
C GLN A 118 12.32 -12.81 -0.39
N GLY A 119 13.58 -12.66 -0.78
CA GLY A 119 14.23 -13.43 -1.84
C GLY A 119 15.37 -12.66 -2.47
N TYR A 120 15.65 -12.87 -3.75
CA TYR A 120 16.84 -12.29 -4.40
C TYR A 120 16.54 -11.56 -5.71
N ARG A 121 17.18 -10.40 -5.89
CA ARG A 121 17.19 -9.67 -7.17
C ARG A 121 18.27 -10.21 -8.09
N VAL A 122 17.87 -10.79 -9.22
CA VAL A 122 18.78 -11.48 -10.15
C VAL A 122 18.67 -10.94 -11.57
N SER A 123 19.77 -11.09 -12.32
CA SER A 123 19.76 -10.89 -13.77
C SER A 123 19.32 -12.17 -14.48
N SER A 124 19.71 -12.37 -15.74
CA SER A 124 19.56 -13.65 -16.43
C SER A 124 20.33 -14.80 -15.74
N ASP A 125 21.31 -14.50 -14.89
CA ASP A 125 21.92 -15.48 -13.99
C ASP A 125 21.07 -15.62 -12.72
N THR A 126 20.22 -16.63 -12.71
CA THR A 126 19.29 -16.90 -11.59
C THR A 126 19.96 -17.54 -10.37
N SER A 127 21.28 -17.78 -10.39
CA SER A 127 22.01 -18.36 -9.26
C SER A 127 22.60 -17.31 -8.31
N ALA A 128 22.56 -16.03 -8.68
CA ALA A 128 23.12 -14.93 -7.89
C ALA A 128 22.33 -14.67 -6.60
N THR A 129 23.03 -14.66 -5.46
CA THR A 129 22.45 -14.39 -4.12
C THR A 129 22.99 -13.12 -3.47
N ASN A 130 23.72 -12.29 -4.22
CA ASN A 130 24.37 -11.08 -3.70
C ASN A 130 23.44 -9.86 -3.59
N ARG A 131 22.14 -10.02 -3.80
CA ARG A 131 21.14 -8.94 -3.68
C ARG A 131 19.88 -9.49 -2.98
N GLY A 132 20.04 -9.83 -1.71
CA GLY A 132 18.92 -10.24 -0.87
C GLY A 132 17.96 -9.07 -0.69
N ILE A 133 16.71 -9.23 -1.12
CA ILE A 133 15.65 -8.23 -0.95
C ILE A 133 15.03 -8.43 0.42
N PHE A 134 15.12 -7.42 1.27
CA PHE A 134 14.55 -7.44 2.61
C PHE A 134 13.32 -6.54 2.71
N LEU A 135 12.41 -6.95 3.60
CA LEU A 135 11.27 -6.14 4.04
C LEU A 135 11.70 -5.25 5.20
N ALA A 136 11.50 -3.95 5.05
CA ALA A 136 11.62 -2.93 6.09
C ALA A 136 10.22 -2.48 6.51
N ASN A 137 9.82 -2.78 7.74
CA ASN A 137 8.52 -2.36 8.28
C ASN A 137 8.69 -1.03 9.01
N ALA A 138 7.89 -0.03 8.65
CA ALA A 138 7.80 1.24 9.34
C ALA A 138 6.43 1.33 10.04
N ASP A 139 6.45 1.34 11.36
CA ASP A 139 5.30 1.70 12.19
C ASP A 139 5.10 3.22 12.08
N ILE A 140 3.88 3.65 11.79
CA ILE A 140 3.52 5.06 11.62
C ILE A 140 2.35 5.43 12.52
N ASP A 141 2.31 6.70 12.95
CA ASP A 141 1.18 7.21 13.73
C ASP A 141 -0.11 7.13 12.93
N ASP A 142 -1.09 6.39 13.44
CA ASP A 142 -2.44 6.15 12.90
C ASP A 142 -2.91 7.24 11.93
N LEU A 143 -2.67 7.02 10.63
CA LEU A 143 -2.95 8.00 9.58
C LEU A 143 -4.30 7.71 8.94
N PHE A 144 -5.25 8.61 9.14
CA PHE A 144 -6.55 8.53 8.48
C PHE A 144 -6.51 9.11 7.06
N LEU A 145 -6.83 8.30 6.06
CA LEU A 145 -7.03 8.71 4.67
C LEU A 145 -8.43 8.33 4.18
N GLY A 146 -9.09 9.26 3.49
CA GLY A 146 -10.34 9.00 2.79
C GLY A 146 -10.11 8.47 1.37
N ALA A 147 -11.19 8.32 0.62
CA ALA A 147 -11.12 8.03 -0.80
C ALA A 147 -10.29 9.08 -1.57
N GLY A 148 -9.47 8.61 -2.51
CA GLY A 148 -8.60 9.47 -3.33
C GLY A 148 -7.39 8.73 -3.88
N ASP A 149 -6.62 9.44 -4.72
CA ASP A 149 -5.35 8.99 -5.28
C ASP A 149 -4.20 9.66 -4.55
N TYR A 150 -3.21 8.84 -4.16
CA TYR A 150 -2.10 9.24 -3.32
C TYR A 150 -0.79 8.70 -3.89
N TRP A 151 0.28 9.48 -3.75
CA TRP A 151 1.64 9.03 -3.96
C TRP A 151 2.30 8.72 -2.62
N LEU A 152 2.92 7.55 -2.51
CA LEU A 152 3.90 7.29 -1.47
C LEU A 152 5.28 7.62 -2.03
N ARG A 153 6.01 8.54 -1.41
CA ARG A 153 7.42 8.83 -1.70
C ARG A 153 8.27 8.27 -0.59
N TRP A 154 9.43 7.68 -0.90
CA TRP A 154 10.32 7.18 0.13
C TRP A 154 11.81 7.14 -0.26
N SER A 155 12.66 7.23 0.76
CA SER A 155 14.08 6.88 0.70
C SER A 155 14.44 6.01 1.90
N LEU A 156 15.40 5.10 1.73
CA LEU A 156 15.89 4.21 2.76
C LEU A 156 17.30 4.62 3.19
N THR A 157 17.52 4.56 4.50
CA THR A 157 18.84 4.60 5.12
C THR A 157 19.28 3.16 5.36
N GLY A 158 20.48 2.81 4.89
CA GLY A 158 21.10 1.52 5.13
C GLY A 158 22.56 1.67 5.47
N SER A 159 23.27 0.55 5.62
CA SER A 159 24.69 0.58 5.98
C SER A 159 25.57 1.18 4.89
N ASP A 160 26.44 2.13 5.25
CA ASP A 160 27.41 2.74 4.32
C ASP A 160 28.48 1.75 3.80
N SER A 161 28.54 0.53 4.34
CA SER A 161 29.49 -0.50 3.89
C SER A 161 29.08 -1.19 2.58
N PHE A 162 27.84 -0.98 2.12
CA PHE A 162 27.29 -1.65 0.95
C PHE A 162 26.72 -0.66 -0.05
N SER A 163 26.67 -1.08 -1.32
CA SER A 163 26.04 -0.27 -2.37
C SER A 163 24.52 -0.38 -2.29
N GLY A 164 23.83 0.76 -2.13
CA GLY A 164 22.38 0.84 -1.97
C GLY A 164 22.04 1.80 -0.82
N PRO A 165 20.80 1.79 -0.30
CA PRO A 165 19.69 0.93 -0.69
C PRO A 165 19.19 1.10 -2.13
N TRP A 166 18.84 -0.03 -2.76
CA TRP A 166 18.22 -0.12 -4.08
C TRP A 166 16.82 -0.72 -3.95
N VAL A 167 15.85 -0.18 -4.68
CA VAL A 167 14.48 -0.70 -4.75
C VAL A 167 14.33 -1.51 -6.03
N PRO A 168 13.99 -2.82 -5.97
CA PRO A 168 13.72 -3.61 -7.16
C PRO A 168 12.39 -3.18 -7.80
N VAL A 169 12.19 -3.52 -9.07
CA VAL A 169 10.85 -3.49 -9.68
C VAL A 169 10.01 -4.65 -9.17
N VAL A 170 8.68 -4.56 -9.27
CA VAL A 170 7.78 -5.70 -9.02
C VAL A 170 8.15 -6.89 -9.91
N SER A 171 8.07 -8.10 -9.36
CA SER A 171 8.59 -9.33 -10.00
C SER A 171 7.78 -9.77 -11.23
N ASP A 172 6.53 -9.31 -11.36
CA ASP A 172 5.71 -9.55 -12.55
C ASP A 172 6.05 -8.61 -13.73
N ALA A 173 7.02 -7.71 -13.53
CA ALA A 173 7.54 -6.78 -14.53
C ALA A 173 6.47 -5.94 -15.24
N ARG A 174 5.35 -5.66 -14.56
CA ARG A 174 4.31 -4.80 -15.13
C ARG A 174 4.82 -3.37 -15.30
N THR A 175 4.32 -2.70 -16.33
CA THR A 175 4.58 -1.28 -16.57
C THR A 175 3.73 -0.42 -15.66
N GLY A 176 4.32 0.67 -15.16
CA GLY A 176 3.70 1.53 -14.18
C GLY A 176 3.99 3.01 -14.35
N ASN A 177 3.70 3.77 -13.31
CA ASN A 177 3.92 5.21 -13.24
C ASN A 177 4.96 5.62 -12.18
N ALA A 178 5.67 4.64 -11.59
CA ALA A 178 6.68 4.88 -10.57
C ALA A 178 7.67 5.98 -10.99
N GLN A 179 8.12 6.77 -10.02
CA GLN A 179 8.98 7.92 -10.24
C GLN A 179 10.20 7.91 -9.32
N GLN A 180 11.21 8.69 -9.69
CA GLN A 180 12.43 8.85 -8.89
C GLN A 180 12.90 10.29 -8.89
N SER A 181 13.31 10.74 -7.71
CA SER A 181 14.12 11.94 -7.50
C SER A 181 15.57 11.54 -7.30
N ILE A 182 16.47 12.19 -8.05
CA ILE A 182 17.92 12.02 -7.92
C ILE A 182 18.52 13.29 -7.33
N ALA A 183 19.36 13.14 -6.30
CA ALA A 183 20.06 14.24 -5.65
C ALA A 183 19.13 15.40 -5.20
N GLY A 184 17.92 15.07 -4.74
CA GLY A 184 16.91 16.03 -4.30
C GLY A 184 16.22 16.81 -5.43
N GLY A 185 16.31 16.32 -6.67
CA GLY A 185 15.61 16.89 -7.83
C GLY A 185 14.11 16.62 -7.82
N LEU A 186 13.44 16.98 -8.92
CA LEU A 186 12.05 16.59 -9.14
C LEU A 186 11.94 15.07 -9.33
N PHE A 187 10.76 14.53 -9.03
CA PHE A 187 10.40 13.16 -9.38
C PHE A 187 10.10 13.09 -10.88
N ASP A 188 10.83 12.22 -11.57
CA ASP A 188 10.64 11.91 -12.99
C ASP A 188 10.26 10.44 -13.15
N THR A 189 9.47 10.11 -14.18
CA THR A 189 9.03 8.73 -14.45
C THR A 189 10.22 7.78 -14.61
N LEU A 190 10.18 6.66 -13.88
CA LEU A 190 11.15 5.60 -14.00
C LEU A 190 10.97 4.83 -15.29
N THR A 191 12.09 4.59 -15.96
CA THR A 191 12.16 3.79 -17.18
C THR A 191 13.38 2.89 -17.10
N ASP A 192 13.22 1.62 -17.42
CA ASP A 192 14.37 0.72 -17.54
C ASP A 192 15.15 1.07 -18.82
N SER A 193 16.46 1.33 -18.69
CA SER A 193 17.29 1.82 -19.79
C SER A 193 17.63 0.76 -20.86
N GLY A 194 17.29 -0.49 -20.63
CA GLY A 194 17.48 -1.60 -21.57
C GLY A 194 16.28 -1.76 -22.50
N ASN A 195 15.07 -1.78 -21.93
CA ASN A 195 13.85 -2.03 -22.69
C ASN A 195 12.96 -0.78 -22.90
N GLN A 196 13.31 0.35 -22.29
CA GLN A 196 12.59 1.64 -22.35
C GLN A 196 11.14 1.58 -21.85
N LEU A 197 10.79 0.58 -21.04
CA LEU A 197 9.49 0.46 -20.41
C LEU A 197 9.49 1.12 -19.03
N THR A 198 8.34 1.68 -18.67
CA THR A 198 8.10 2.15 -17.30
C THR A 198 7.89 0.97 -16.35
N VAL A 199 7.90 1.23 -15.05
CA VAL A 199 7.92 0.19 -14.01
C VAL A 199 6.98 0.54 -12.86
N GLU A 200 6.65 -0.48 -12.07
CA GLU A 200 6.06 -0.35 -10.73
C GLU A 200 7.10 -0.78 -9.68
N LEU A 201 7.02 -0.18 -8.50
CA LEU A 201 7.86 -0.48 -7.34
C LEU A 201 7.02 -1.12 -6.23
N PRO A 202 7.53 -2.18 -5.58
CA PRO A 202 6.79 -2.84 -4.52
C PRO A 202 6.79 -2.00 -3.23
N PHE A 203 5.61 -1.84 -2.66
CA PHE A 203 5.37 -1.39 -1.29
C PHE A 203 4.02 -1.97 -0.82
N SER A 204 3.78 -1.93 0.49
CA SER A 204 2.46 -2.25 1.04
C SER A 204 2.00 -1.20 2.05
N VAL A 205 0.69 -1.02 2.10
CA VAL A 205 -0.01 -0.19 3.07
C VAL A 205 -0.84 -1.11 3.96
N ASN A 206 -0.63 -1.03 5.27
CA ASN A 206 -1.31 -1.87 6.24
C ASN A 206 -2.06 -1.02 7.28
N GLY A 207 -3.15 -1.57 7.80
CA GLY A 207 -3.97 -0.92 8.82
C GLY A 207 -5.38 -1.49 8.87
N SER A 208 -6.38 -0.60 8.94
CA SER A 208 -7.79 -0.99 8.92
C SER A 208 -8.59 -0.17 7.91
N ALA A 209 -9.53 -0.83 7.22
CA ALA A 209 -10.47 -0.19 6.33
C ALA A 209 -11.86 -0.08 6.97
N THR A 210 -12.50 1.06 6.76
CA THR A 210 -13.92 1.24 7.02
C THR A 210 -14.62 1.42 5.69
N THR A 211 -15.52 0.50 5.34
CA THR A 211 -16.44 0.68 4.23
C THR A 211 -17.69 1.39 4.73
N ASN A 212 -17.96 2.56 4.16
CA ASN A 212 -19.22 3.24 4.36
C ASN A 212 -20.26 2.53 3.50
N GLU A 213 -20.74 1.38 3.98
CA GLU A 213 -21.95 0.79 3.46
C GLU A 213 -23.03 1.87 3.51
N VAL A 214 -23.58 2.24 2.35
CA VAL A 214 -24.88 2.91 2.30
C VAL A 214 -25.89 1.84 2.71
N SER A 215 -25.89 1.51 4.01
CA SER A 215 -26.95 0.73 4.60
C SER A 215 -28.22 1.47 4.21
N SER A 216 -29.11 0.77 3.52
CA SER A 216 -30.38 1.32 3.14
C SER A 216 -31.47 0.85 4.11
N PRO A 217 -31.48 1.26 5.40
CA PRO A 217 -32.73 1.33 6.15
C PRO A 217 -33.76 2.17 5.37
N SER A 218 -33.30 3.21 4.65
CA SER A 218 -34.16 4.15 3.92
C SER A 218 -34.87 3.52 2.72
N VAL A 219 -34.19 2.65 1.95
CA VAL A 219 -34.80 2.01 0.77
C VAL A 219 -35.80 0.94 1.20
N LEU A 220 -35.48 0.13 2.22
CA LEU A 220 -36.41 -0.84 2.81
C LEU A 220 -37.60 -0.18 3.50
N ALA A 221 -37.42 0.98 4.15
CA ALA A 221 -38.52 1.75 4.74
C ALA A 221 -39.45 2.33 3.67
N ILE A 222 -38.92 2.81 2.54
CA ILE A 222 -39.72 3.31 1.42
C ILE A 222 -40.51 2.18 0.75
N PHE A 223 -39.89 1.01 0.52
CA PHE A 223 -40.61 -0.16 -0.01
C PHE A 223 -41.64 -0.73 0.99
N GLY A 224 -41.32 -0.74 2.29
CA GLY A 224 -42.23 -1.17 3.35
C GLY A 224 -43.46 -0.28 3.48
N LEU A 225 -43.27 1.05 3.45
CA LEU A 225 -44.36 2.04 3.48
C LEU A 225 -45.20 2.01 2.18
N GLY A 226 -44.55 1.80 1.02
CA GLY A 226 -45.23 1.62 -0.26
C GLY A 226 -46.18 0.42 -0.26
N LEU A 227 -45.74 -0.73 0.24
CA LEU A 227 -46.56 -1.96 0.31
C LEU A 227 -47.73 -1.84 1.31
N LEU A 228 -47.53 -1.16 2.45
CA LEU A 228 -48.59 -0.87 3.44
C LEU A 228 -49.67 0.07 2.87
N SER A 229 -49.27 1.07 2.06
CA SER A 229 -50.21 1.99 1.42
C SER A 229 -51.09 1.30 0.35
N LEU A 230 -50.52 0.39 -0.45
CA LEU A 230 -51.27 -0.40 -1.43
C LEU A 230 -52.22 -1.42 -0.77
N ALA A 231 -51.80 -2.05 0.34
CA ALA A 231 -52.66 -2.96 1.10
C ALA A 231 -53.83 -2.23 1.76
N GLY A 232 -53.61 -1.01 2.28
CA GLY A 232 -54.65 -0.14 2.83
C GLY A 232 -55.66 0.35 1.78
N ALA A 233 -55.19 0.72 0.58
CA ALA A 233 -56.04 1.16 -0.52
C ALA A 233 -56.93 0.04 -1.08
N ARG A 234 -56.43 -1.21 -1.13
CA ARG A 234 -57.22 -2.37 -1.58
C ARG A 234 -58.32 -2.77 -0.60
N ARG A 235 -58.13 -2.59 0.71
CA ARG A 235 -59.15 -2.92 1.72
C ARG A 235 -60.35 -1.96 1.71
N ARG A 236 -60.14 -0.68 1.40
CA ARG A 236 -61.22 0.31 1.35
C ARG A 236 -62.17 0.17 0.16
N ARG A 237 -61.76 -0.48 -0.94
CA ARG A 237 -62.63 -0.71 -2.13
C ARG A 237 -63.57 -1.91 -2.01
N LYS A 238 -63.47 -2.73 -0.96
CA LYS A 238 -64.38 -3.87 -0.71
C LYS A 238 -65.47 -3.58 0.33
N ALA A 239 -65.53 -2.37 0.86
CA ALA A 239 -66.47 -1.98 1.91
C ALA A 239 -67.47 -0.88 1.48
N ALA A 240 -67.70 -0.74 0.16
CA ALA A 240 -68.74 0.11 -0.41
C ALA A 240 -69.67 -0.75 -1.28
#